data_AF-A0A4Q3XUY3-F1
#
_entry.id   AF-A0A4Q3XUY3-F1
#
_cell.length_a   1.000
_cell.length_b   1.000
_cell.length_c   1.000
_cell.angle_alpha   90.00
_cell.angle_beta   90.00
_cell.angle_gamma   90.00
#
_symmetry.space_group_name_H-M   'P 1'
#
loop_
_entity.id
_entity.type
_entity.pdbx_description
1 polymer ?
#
loop_
_entity_poly.entity_id
_entity_poly.type
_entity_poly.pdbx_seq_one_letter_code
_entity_poly.pdbx_strand_id
1 'polypeptide(L)' 'MGIIEKIVVSDETFARLAENARKHGRSVADEAADALRLAIAELSREEIVARLDAVAAMTPRGVKQSDSTLLVREDRDR' A
#
# COMPACT_ATOMS: atom_id res chain seq x y z
N MET A 1 19.56 -16.06 -4.03
CA MET A 1 19.86 -14.71 -3.51
C MET A 1 20.46 -13.94 -4.68
N GLY A 2 19.67 -13.08 -5.34
CA GLY A 2 20.13 -12.32 -6.49
C GLY A 2 20.92 -11.10 -6.04
N ILE A 3 22.00 -10.77 -6.74
CA ILE A 3 22.74 -9.52 -6.55
C ILE A 3 22.14 -8.54 -7.56
N ILE A 4 21.51 -7.47 -7.08
CA ILE A 4 21.07 -6.37 -7.96
C ILE A 4 22.26 -5.42 -8.08
N GLU A 5 22.83 -5.32 -9.29
CA GLU A 5 23.81 -4.29 -9.63
C GLU A 5 23.29 -2.88 -9.30
N LYS A 6 24.18 -1.89 -9.23
CA LYS A 6 23.79 -0.49 -8.97
C LYS A 6 22.80 0.00 -10.05
N ILE A 7 21.51 0.06 -9.71
CA ILE A 7 20.47 0.63 -10.57
C ILE A 7 20.51 2.16 -10.43
N VAL A 8 20.64 2.85 -11.56
CA VAL A 8 20.50 4.31 -11.63
C VAL A 8 19.05 4.63 -11.97
N VAL A 9 18.42 5.47 -11.15
CA VAL A 9 17.05 5.98 -11.37
C VAL A 9 17.10 7.49 -11.53
N SER A 10 16.06 8.07 -12.13
CA SER A 10 15.94 9.53 -12.18
C SER A 10 15.72 10.12 -10.79
N ASP A 11 16.14 11.37 -10.59
CA ASP A 11 15.96 12.09 -9.32
C ASP A 11 14.48 12.19 -8.91
N GLU A 12 13.60 12.37 -9.90
CA GLU A 12 12.14 12.36 -9.66
C GLU A 12 11.67 11.02 -9.10
N THR A 13 12.14 9.91 -9.66
CA THR A 13 11.79 8.56 -9.21
C THR A 13 12.30 8.33 -7.79
N PHE A 14 13.54 8.75 -7.50
CA PHE A 14 14.10 8.65 -6.16
C PHE A 14 13.31 9.49 -5.14
N ALA A 15 12.93 10.72 -5.50
CA ALA A 15 12.14 11.59 -4.62
C ALA A 15 10.78 10.96 -4.26
N ARG A 16 10.10 10.37 -5.26
CA ARG A 16 8.82 9.67 -5.05
C ARG A 16 8.97 8.44 -4.16
N LEU A 17 10.01 7.63 -4.39
CA LEU A 17 10.30 6.47 -3.53
C LEU A 17 10.61 6.91 -2.10
N ALA A 18 11.37 7.99 -1.90
CA ALA A 18 11.67 8.51 -0.57
C ALA A 18 10.43 9.03 0.17
N GLU A 19 9.51 9.67 -0.55
CA GLU A 19 8.24 10.11 0.02
C GLU A 19 7.36 8.92 0.45
N ASN A 20 7.23 7.91 -0.41
CA ASN A 20 6.45 6.71 -0.12
C ASN A 20 7.04 5.91 1.04
N ALA A 21 8.37 5.73 1.05
CA ALA A 21 9.08 5.06 2.14
C ALA A 21 8.79 5.74 3.50
N ARG A 22 8.77 7.08 3.53
CA ARG A 22 8.40 7.84 4.74
C ARG A 22 6.96 7.61 5.16
N LYS A 23 6.01 7.62 4.22
CA LYS A 23 4.58 7.38 4.50
C LYS A 23 4.33 5.97 5.05
N HIS A 24 5.07 4.99 4.54
CA HIS A 24 4.95 3.59 4.94
C HIS A 24 5.85 3.19 6.14
N GLY A 25 6.67 4.12 6.65
CA GLY A 25 7.56 3.87 7.79
C GLY A 25 8.67 2.85 7.50
N ARG A 26 9.18 2.80 6.27
CA ARG A 26 10.22 1.84 5.83
C ARG A 26 11.38 2.51 5.12
N SER A 27 12.44 1.75 4.83
CA SER A 27 13.58 2.28 4.07
C SER A 27 13.24 2.45 2.58
N VAL A 28 13.99 3.32 1.89
CA VAL A 28 13.85 3.51 0.43
C VAL A 28 14.14 2.22 -0.34
N ALA A 29 15.08 1.41 0.15
CA ALA A 29 15.40 0.12 -0.43
C ALA A 29 14.25 -0.87 -0.29
N ASP A 30 13.60 -0.93 0.88
CA ASP A 30 12.44 -1.80 1.11
C ASP A 30 11.25 -1.35 0.26
N GLU A 31 11.01 -0.04 0.17
CA GLU A 31 9.99 0.53 -0.71
C GLU A 31 10.22 0.16 -2.17
N ALA A 32 11.46 0.30 -2.66
CA ALA A 32 11.82 -0.07 -4.03
C ALA A 32 11.67 -1.57 -4.28
N ALA A 33 12.10 -2.41 -3.33
CA ALA A 33 11.97 -3.86 -3.44
C ALA A 33 10.50 -4.30 -3.49
N ASP A 34 9.64 -3.69 -2.66
CA ASP A 34 8.20 -3.93 -2.67
C ASP A 34 7.54 -3.47 -3.96
N ALA A 35 7.86 -2.25 -4.41
CA ALA A 35 7.31 -1.71 -5.65
C ALA A 35 7.70 -2.58 -6.86
N LEU A 36 8.96 -3.03 -6.93
CA LEU A 36 9.42 -3.94 -7.98
C LEU A 36 8.76 -5.31 -7.89
N ARG A 37 8.59 -5.86 -6.67
CA ARG A 37 7.87 -7.12 -6.48
C ARG A 37 6.44 -7.01 -6.99
N LEU A 38 5.74 -5.91 -6.69
CA LEU A 38 4.37 -5.68 -7.16
C LEU A 38 4.31 -5.46 -8.67
N ALA A 39 5.29 -4.75 -9.25
CA ALA A 39 5.35 -4.50 -10.68
C ALA A 39 5.65 -5.78 -11.49
N ILE A 40 6.43 -6.70 -10.92
CA ILE A 40 6.79 -7.98 -11.55
C ILE A 40 5.74 -9.07 -11.25
N ALA A 41 5.03 -8.96 -10.13
CA ALA A 41 3.93 -9.85 -9.80
C ALA A 41 2.79 -9.60 -10.79
N GLU A 42 2.79 -10.35 -11.90
CA GLU A 42 1.60 -10.53 -12.72
C GLU A 42 0.56 -11.26 -11.86
N LEU A 43 -0.29 -10.49 -11.20
CA LEU A 43 -1.52 -11.06 -10.65
C LEU A 43 -2.38 -11.47 -11.83
N SER A 44 -2.68 -12.76 -11.91
CA SER A 44 -3.70 -13.27 -12.81
C SER A 44 -5.03 -12.55 -12.53
N ARG A 45 -5.88 -12.45 -13.56
CA ARG A 45 -7.19 -11.83 -13.43
C ARG A 45 -7.99 -12.47 -12.29
N GLU A 46 -7.83 -13.78 -12.13
CA GLU A 46 -8.46 -14.59 -11.09
C GLU A 46 -8.02 -14.18 -9.68
N GLU A 47 -6.73 -13.91 -9.48
CA GLU A 47 -6.20 -13.46 -8.18
C GLU A 47 -6.66 -12.05 -7.83
N ILE A 48 -6.79 -11.17 -8.83
CA ILE A 48 -7.34 -9.82 -8.64
C ILE A 48 -8.80 -9.92 -8.19
N VAL A 49 -9.62 -10.74 -8.86
CA VAL A 49 -11.04 -10.94 -8.52
C VAL A 49 -11.17 -11.53 -7.12
N ALA A 50 -10.40 -12.56 -6.78
CA ALA A 50 -10.43 -13.18 -5.46
C ALA A 50 -10.10 -12.18 -4.34
N ARG A 51 -9.13 -11.27 -4.58
CA ARG A 51 -8.77 -10.23 -3.60
C ARG A 51 -9.88 -9.19 -3.44
N LEU A 52 -10.55 -8.81 -4.52
CA LEU A 52 -11.70 -7.90 -4.45
C LEU A 52 -12.89 -8.54 -3.72
N ASP A 53 -13.15 -9.82 -3.94
CA ASP A 53 -14.20 -10.56 -3.24
C ASP A 53 -13.91 -10.65 -1.73
N ALA A 54 -12.67 -10.89 -1.33
CA ALA A 54 -12.28 -10.88 0.07
C ALA A 54 -12.52 -9.50 0.73
N VAL A 55 -12.17 -8.41 0.05
CA VAL A 55 -12.44 -7.04 0.54
C VAL A 55 -13.94 -6.78 0.63
N ALA A 56 -14.72 -7.23 -0.35
CA ALA A 56 -16.17 -7.09 -0.34
C ALA A 56 -16.83 -7.91 0.78
N ALA A 57 -16.29 -9.08 1.12
CA ALA A 57 -16.76 -9.88 2.25
C ALA A 57 -16.46 -9.20 3.60
N MET A 58 -15.32 -8.52 3.72
CA MET A 58 -14.96 -7.75 4.91
C MET A 58 -15.68 -6.40 5.02
N THR A 59 -16.30 -5.92 3.93
CA THR A 59 -16.94 -4.60 3.86
C THR A 59 -18.44 -4.75 3.60
N PRO A 60 -19.30 -4.76 4.63
CA PRO A 60 -20.73 -4.98 4.48
C PRO A 60 -21.36 -3.99 3.51
N ARG A 61 -21.96 -4.50 2.43
CA ARG A 61 -22.65 -3.67 1.43
C ARG A 61 -23.92 -3.09 2.04
N GLY A 62 -24.14 -1.78 1.83
CA GLY A 62 -25.34 -1.08 2.31
C GLY A 62 -25.28 -0.61 3.78
N VAL A 63 -24.17 -0.85 4.49
CA VAL A 63 -23.94 -0.25 5.80
C VAL A 63 -23.25 1.09 5.60
N LYS A 64 -23.88 2.18 6.07
CA LYS A 64 -23.25 3.51 6.10
C LYS A 64 -22.04 3.42 7.01
N GLN A 65 -20.85 3.44 6.42
CA GLN A 65 -19.60 3.49 7.17
C GLN A 65 -19.60 4.79 7.98
N SER A 66 -19.56 4.68 9.30
CA SER A 66 -19.38 5.81 10.18
C SER A 66 -17.96 6.35 10.02
N ASP A 67 -17.83 7.68 10.04
CA ASP A 67 -16.51 8.31 10.04
C ASP A 67 -15.78 7.92 11.33
N SER A 68 -14.71 7.14 11.22
CA SER A 68 -13.93 6.68 12.36
C SER A 68 -13.36 7.83 13.18
N THR A 69 -13.24 9.03 12.59
CA THR A 69 -12.75 10.22 13.30
C THR A 69 -13.79 10.84 14.23
N LEU A 70 -15.09 10.55 14.05
CA LEU A 70 -16.14 10.95 15.00
C LEU A 70 -15.97 10.22 16.34
N LEU A 71 -15.71 8.91 16.29
CA LEU A 71 -15.53 8.08 17.49
C LEU A 71 -14.32 8.53 18.33
N VAL A 72 -13.22 8.90 17.68
CA VAL A 72 -12.00 9.39 18.36
C VAL A 72 -12.23 10.77 19.00
N ARG A 73 -13.08 11.62 18.41
CA ARG A 73 -13.41 12.93 18.98
C ARG A 73 -14.32 12.80 20.20
N GLU A 74 -15.32 11.92 20.14
CA GLU A 74 -16.23 11.64 21.26
C GLU A 74 -15.50 11.11 22.51
N ASP A 75 -14.49 10.25 22.33
CA ASP A 75 -13.69 9.71 23.44
C ASP A 75 -12.71 10.74 24.01
N ARG A 76 -12.22 11.68 23.18
CA ARG A 76 -11.32 12.77 23.61
C ARG A 76 -12.05 13.86 24.40
N ASP A 77 -13.30 14.13 24.05
CA ASP A 77 -14.10 15.20 24.67
C ASP A 77 -14.83 14.71 25.95
N ARG A 78 -14.54 13.48 26.41
CA ARG A 78 -15.06 12.83 27.63
C ARG A 78 -14.08 12.94 28.79
#